data_AF-A0AAV5LV30-F1
#
_entry.id   AF-A0AAV5LV30-F1
#
_cell.length_a   1.000
_cell.length_b   1.000
_cell.length_c   1.000
_cell.angle_alpha   90.00
_cell.angle_beta   90.00
_cell.angle_gamma   90.00
#
_symmetry.space_group_name_H-M   'P 1'
#
loop_
_entity.id
_entity.type
_entity.pdbx_description
1 polymer ?
#
loop_
_entity_poly.entity_id
_entity_poly.type
_entity_poly.pdbx_seq_one_letter_code
_entity_poly.pdbx_strand_id
1 'polypeptide(L)'
;MFEIALDLLNKFPDLATNIPPQGYIPIILTLVKTLASFVRGSRLGRWRLWICYSKRTYDLQSRDVDAREVVSFLCQKLRDLEHNQFVQNIAVEAIFLAIKNGIPEIAIEIAVEIAKAKKDILWTSTDPEDSRTIFAYAIAHRQEKVASFLYGHKAVKLYDTDEYGNNNLHLAAKLAPQFQLDRISDAASQLQSEVRWFKSVEEIVPRFCNEQKNKDGETPYQVFVKEHKNMLKEAEEWMKKTAESSTVIGALIITIMFAVAFTVPGGNDENTGFPIFLNTTAPAESFTVTPFTLFIISDAISLFTAASSVLIFLGILSARYAYEDFLISLPIKLIFGLSFLFISIATMTVAFCATLYVMLRGQQKEVIPITVLAGILIMCLVLMQLPLLLKNMALTPRRNIFDRKTATA
;
A
#
# COMPACT_ATOMS: atom_id res chain seq x y z
N MET A 1 -12.35 -23.22 -18.66
CA MET A 1 -11.13 -24.00 -18.35
C MET A 1 -11.26 -24.68 -16.98
N PHE A 2 -11.68 -23.96 -15.94
CA PHE A 2 -12.02 -24.54 -14.63
C PHE A 2 -13.15 -25.57 -14.69
N GLU A 3 -14.24 -25.28 -15.38
CA GLU A 3 -15.33 -26.26 -15.60
C GLU A 3 -14.86 -27.55 -16.29
N ILE A 4 -13.90 -27.45 -17.23
CA ILE A 4 -13.35 -28.63 -17.94
C ILE A 4 -12.45 -29.45 -17.02
N ALA A 5 -11.65 -28.79 -16.19
CA ALA A 5 -10.82 -29.47 -15.20
C ALA A 5 -11.68 -30.09 -14.08
N LEU A 6 -12.73 -29.42 -13.66
CA LEU A 6 -13.72 -29.91 -12.70
C LEU A 6 -14.51 -31.10 -13.27
N ASP A 7 -14.92 -31.04 -14.55
CA ASP A 7 -15.61 -32.13 -15.24
C ASP A 7 -14.68 -33.34 -15.46
N LEU A 8 -13.40 -33.12 -15.79
CA LEU A 8 -12.39 -34.18 -15.87
C LEU A 8 -12.10 -34.83 -14.52
N LEU A 9 -12.02 -34.03 -13.45
CA LEU A 9 -11.82 -34.51 -12.08
C LEU A 9 -13.05 -35.24 -11.52
N ASN A 10 -14.26 -34.80 -11.88
CA ASN A 10 -15.51 -35.48 -11.54
C ASN A 10 -15.66 -36.82 -12.27
N LYS A 11 -15.24 -36.88 -13.54
CA LYS A 11 -15.28 -38.12 -14.35
C LYS A 11 -14.17 -39.11 -14.02
N PHE A 12 -13.00 -38.61 -13.61
CA PHE A 12 -11.84 -39.44 -13.31
C PHE A 12 -11.18 -38.97 -12.00
N PRO A 13 -11.75 -39.35 -10.83
CA PRO A 13 -11.25 -38.88 -9.53
C PRO A 13 -9.82 -39.33 -9.23
N ASP A 14 -9.41 -40.49 -9.75
CA ASP A 14 -8.05 -41.02 -9.56
C ASP A 14 -6.99 -40.16 -10.26
N LEU A 15 -7.34 -39.34 -11.26
CA LEU A 15 -6.40 -38.45 -11.94
C LEU A 15 -5.91 -37.30 -11.04
N ALA A 16 -6.62 -36.98 -9.96
CA ALA A 16 -6.19 -35.97 -8.99
C ALA A 16 -4.91 -36.41 -8.25
N THR A 17 -4.76 -37.71 -8.02
CA THR A 17 -3.79 -38.29 -7.09
C THR A 17 -2.96 -39.44 -7.67
N ASN A 18 -3.28 -39.94 -8.86
CA ASN A 18 -2.51 -40.99 -9.50
C ASN A 18 -1.11 -40.50 -9.83
N ILE A 19 -0.13 -41.36 -9.53
CA ILE A 19 1.26 -41.22 -9.94
C ILE A 19 1.25 -41.19 -11.47
N PRO A 20 1.47 -40.03 -12.10
CA PRO A 20 1.63 -40.07 -13.52
C PRO A 20 3.03 -40.64 -13.81
N PRO A 21 3.26 -41.30 -14.96
CA PRO A 21 4.58 -41.85 -15.30
C PRO A 21 5.67 -40.77 -15.20
N GLN A 22 6.95 -41.15 -15.03
CA GLN A 22 8.05 -40.21 -14.79
C GLN A 22 7.98 -38.98 -15.70
N GLY A 23 7.90 -37.77 -15.11
CA GLY A 23 7.89 -36.49 -15.83
C GLY A 23 6.57 -35.71 -15.85
N TYR A 24 5.49 -36.24 -15.27
CA TYR A 24 4.19 -35.56 -15.24
C TYR A 24 3.89 -34.91 -13.88
N ILE A 25 3.30 -33.72 -13.90
CA ILE A 25 2.91 -32.96 -12.70
C ILE A 25 1.49 -33.40 -12.29
N PRO A 26 1.25 -33.80 -11.02
CA PRO A 26 -0.09 -34.05 -10.49
C PRO A 26 -1.10 -32.96 -10.90
N ILE A 27 -2.32 -33.35 -11.27
CA ILE A 27 -3.33 -32.40 -11.78
C ILE A 27 -3.61 -31.27 -10.80
N ILE A 28 -3.54 -31.55 -9.50
CA ILE A 28 -3.65 -30.56 -8.41
C ILE A 28 -2.61 -29.44 -8.56
N LEU A 29 -1.33 -29.80 -8.80
CA LEU A 29 -0.26 -28.82 -8.97
C LEU A 29 -0.39 -28.07 -10.30
N THR A 30 -0.91 -28.74 -11.34
CA THR A 30 -1.22 -28.11 -12.63
C THR A 30 -2.38 -27.10 -12.51
N LEU A 31 -3.38 -27.40 -11.68
CA LEU A 31 -4.49 -26.51 -11.35
C LEU A 31 -4.03 -25.28 -10.58
N VAL A 32 -3.20 -25.45 -9.55
CA VAL A 32 -2.63 -24.30 -8.82
C VAL A 32 -1.73 -23.46 -9.74
N LYS A 33 -0.94 -24.09 -10.64
CA LYS A 33 -0.14 -23.37 -11.66
C LYS A 33 -1.00 -22.61 -12.66
N THR A 34 -2.09 -23.20 -13.13
CA THR A 34 -3.02 -22.53 -14.07
C THR A 34 -3.78 -21.39 -13.40
N LEU A 35 -4.26 -21.57 -12.16
CA LEU A 35 -4.81 -20.51 -11.31
C LEU A 35 -3.82 -19.34 -11.14
N ALA A 36 -2.55 -19.65 -10.84
CA ALA A 36 -1.49 -18.66 -10.72
C ALA A 36 -1.25 -17.87 -12.01
N SER A 37 -1.22 -18.56 -13.16
CA SER A 37 -1.07 -17.92 -14.47
C SER A 37 -2.23 -16.99 -14.80
N PHE A 38 -3.44 -17.36 -14.40
CA PHE A 38 -4.67 -16.60 -14.60
C PHE A 38 -4.72 -15.33 -13.74
N VAL A 39 -4.32 -15.43 -12.46
CA VAL A 39 -4.21 -14.28 -11.54
C VAL A 39 -3.19 -13.26 -12.06
N ARG A 40 -2.06 -13.72 -12.64
CA ARG A 40 -1.06 -12.84 -13.27
C ARG A 40 -1.56 -12.15 -14.54
N GLY A 41 -2.40 -12.82 -15.34
CA GLY A 41 -2.89 -12.32 -16.65
C GLY A 41 -3.90 -11.17 -16.58
N SER A 42 -4.53 -10.91 -15.43
CA SER A 42 -5.55 -9.85 -15.27
C SER A 42 -5.00 -8.41 -15.14
N ARG A 43 -3.67 -8.22 -15.21
CA ARG A 43 -3.03 -6.89 -15.14
C ARG A 43 -3.10 -6.14 -16.49
N LEU A 44 -4.29 -5.66 -16.87
CA LEU A 44 -4.47 -4.77 -18.03
C LEU A 44 -4.70 -3.30 -17.59
N GLY A 45 -3.71 -2.45 -17.92
CA GLY A 45 -3.75 -0.99 -18.16
C GLY A 45 -4.61 -0.06 -17.28
N ARG A 46 -3.95 0.95 -16.67
CA ARG A 46 -4.52 2.04 -15.83
C ARG A 46 -5.76 2.76 -16.41
N TRP A 47 -5.94 2.77 -17.74
CA TRP A 47 -7.06 3.46 -18.40
C TRP A 47 -8.41 2.73 -18.29
N ARG A 48 -8.43 1.42 -17.97
CA ARG A 48 -9.68 0.67 -17.75
C ARG A 48 -10.28 0.82 -16.34
N LEU A 49 -9.56 1.44 -15.39
CA LEU A 49 -10.04 1.64 -14.01
C LEU A 49 -11.29 2.53 -13.92
N TRP A 50 -11.50 3.44 -14.88
CA TRP A 50 -12.62 4.38 -14.83
C TRP A 50 -13.94 3.76 -15.34
N ILE A 51 -13.86 2.82 -16.29
CA ILE A 51 -15.04 2.13 -16.85
C ILE A 51 -15.48 0.95 -15.96
N CYS A 52 -14.56 0.34 -15.20
CA CYS A 52 -14.81 -0.88 -14.44
C CYS A 52 -15.30 -0.69 -12.99
N TYR A 53 -15.65 0.52 -12.55
CA TYR A 53 -16.04 0.72 -11.14
C TYR A 53 -17.40 0.07 -10.78
N SER A 54 -18.32 -0.12 -11.74
CA SER A 54 -19.64 -0.75 -11.48
C SER A 54 -19.69 -2.27 -11.75
N LYS A 55 -18.86 -2.79 -12.66
CA LYS A 55 -18.86 -4.22 -13.06
C LYS A 55 -18.05 -5.13 -12.12
N ARG A 56 -17.21 -4.54 -11.26
CA ARG A 56 -16.20 -5.25 -10.45
C ARG A 56 -16.76 -6.01 -9.25
N THR A 57 -17.94 -5.63 -8.75
CA THR A 57 -18.55 -6.29 -7.58
C THR A 57 -19.15 -7.65 -7.93
N TYR A 58 -19.82 -7.76 -9.09
CA TYR A 58 -20.40 -9.03 -9.55
C TYR A 58 -19.35 -10.03 -10.07
N ASP A 59 -18.35 -9.55 -10.80
CA ASP A 59 -17.33 -10.40 -11.44
C ASP A 59 -16.31 -10.94 -10.41
N LEU A 60 -15.96 -10.18 -9.36
CA LEU A 60 -15.14 -10.70 -8.25
C LEU A 60 -15.90 -11.73 -7.40
N GLN A 61 -17.21 -11.55 -7.16
CA GLN A 61 -18.02 -12.52 -6.43
C GLN A 61 -18.18 -13.84 -7.17
N SER A 62 -18.37 -13.82 -8.50
CA SER A 62 -18.43 -15.05 -9.31
C SER A 62 -17.07 -15.78 -9.37
N ARG A 63 -15.95 -15.04 -9.44
CA ARG A 63 -14.59 -15.62 -9.54
C ARG A 63 -14.08 -16.24 -8.24
N ASP A 64 -14.52 -15.74 -7.10
CA ASP A 64 -14.22 -16.33 -5.78
C ASP A 64 -14.98 -17.64 -5.55
N VAL A 65 -16.13 -17.82 -6.21
CA VAL A 65 -16.97 -19.02 -6.10
C VAL A 65 -16.34 -20.19 -6.85
N ASP A 66 -15.89 -19.99 -8.10
CA ASP A 66 -15.28 -21.05 -8.90
C ASP A 66 -13.95 -21.56 -8.32
N ALA A 67 -13.13 -20.68 -7.75
CA ALA A 67 -11.88 -21.05 -7.09
C ALA A 67 -12.14 -21.83 -5.79
N ARG A 68 -13.11 -21.39 -4.97
CA ARG A 68 -13.52 -22.12 -3.76
C ARG A 68 -14.15 -23.47 -4.07
N GLU A 69 -14.87 -23.61 -5.17
CA GLU A 69 -15.48 -24.89 -5.55
C GLU A 69 -14.41 -25.90 -5.97
N VAL A 70 -13.40 -25.47 -6.74
CA VAL A 70 -12.23 -26.30 -7.07
C VAL A 70 -11.43 -26.68 -5.83
N VAL A 71 -11.19 -25.75 -4.90
CA VAL A 71 -10.45 -26.05 -3.67
C VAL A 71 -11.27 -26.91 -2.72
N SER A 72 -12.56 -26.64 -2.55
CA SER A 72 -13.49 -27.48 -1.77
C SER A 72 -13.52 -28.92 -2.30
N PHE A 73 -13.57 -29.10 -3.62
CA PHE A 73 -13.46 -30.40 -4.26
C PHE A 73 -12.11 -31.08 -3.99
N LEU A 74 -11.01 -30.32 -4.11
CA LEU A 74 -9.66 -30.78 -3.78
C LEU A 74 -9.57 -31.27 -2.32
N CYS A 75 -10.09 -30.47 -1.40
CA CYS A 75 -10.12 -30.70 0.04
C CYS A 75 -11.03 -31.87 0.41
N GLN A 76 -12.16 -32.05 -0.28
CA GLN A 76 -13.02 -33.23 -0.14
C GLN A 76 -12.28 -34.50 -0.55
N LYS A 77 -11.50 -34.47 -1.63
CA LYS A 77 -10.67 -35.61 -2.05
C LYS A 77 -9.46 -35.86 -1.16
N LEU A 78 -8.87 -34.82 -0.57
CA LEU A 78 -7.83 -34.95 0.45
C LEU A 78 -8.36 -35.64 1.72
N ARG A 79 -9.61 -35.38 2.10
CA ARG A 79 -10.29 -36.07 3.23
C ARG A 79 -10.51 -37.56 2.96
N ASP A 80 -10.89 -37.93 1.73
CA ASP A 80 -11.07 -39.34 1.33
C ASP A 80 -9.77 -40.17 1.38
N LEU A 81 -8.61 -39.52 1.41
CA LEU A 81 -7.27 -40.13 1.28
C LEU A 81 -6.40 -39.96 2.53
N GLU A 82 -7.06 -39.73 3.68
CA GLU A 82 -6.50 -39.32 4.98
C GLU A 82 -5.29 -40.13 5.48
N HIS A 83 -5.09 -41.35 4.98
CA HIS A 83 -4.05 -42.29 5.42
C HIS A 83 -2.86 -42.42 4.45
N ASN A 84 -2.83 -41.69 3.33
CA ASN A 84 -1.74 -41.78 2.35
C ASN A 84 -0.72 -40.64 2.48
N GLN A 85 0.50 -40.98 2.92
CA GLN A 85 1.64 -40.05 3.04
C GLN A 85 1.94 -39.31 1.72
N PHE A 86 1.68 -39.93 0.57
CA PHE A 86 1.90 -39.33 -0.75
C PHE A 86 0.95 -38.14 -1.01
N VAL A 87 -0.32 -38.28 -0.63
CA VAL A 87 -1.34 -37.26 -0.83
C VAL A 87 -1.09 -36.04 0.06
N GLN A 88 -0.58 -36.29 1.28
CA GLN A 88 -0.12 -35.25 2.19
C GLN A 88 1.06 -34.46 1.61
N ASN A 89 2.03 -35.13 0.97
CA ASN A 89 3.15 -34.48 0.31
C ASN A 89 2.69 -33.60 -0.88
N ILE A 90 1.74 -34.06 -1.69
CA ILE A 90 1.17 -33.27 -2.80
C ILE A 90 0.45 -32.02 -2.27
N ALA A 91 -0.32 -32.16 -1.19
CA ALA A 91 -1.05 -31.04 -0.60
C ALA A 91 -0.09 -29.97 -0.03
N VAL A 92 0.99 -30.40 0.61
CA VAL A 92 2.08 -29.52 1.08
C VAL A 92 2.74 -28.80 -0.09
N GLU A 93 3.08 -29.51 -1.17
CA GLU A 93 3.66 -28.90 -2.37
C GLU A 93 2.72 -27.85 -3.01
N ALA A 94 1.40 -28.13 -3.01
CA ALA A 94 0.39 -27.19 -3.48
C ALA A 94 0.34 -25.90 -2.63
N ILE A 95 0.53 -26.00 -1.31
CA ILE A 95 0.63 -24.83 -0.43
C ILE A 95 1.85 -23.98 -0.80
N PHE A 96 3.04 -24.58 -0.94
CA PHE A 96 4.25 -23.85 -1.32
C PHE A 96 4.08 -23.15 -2.67
N LEU A 97 3.49 -23.84 -3.64
CA LEU A 97 3.21 -23.28 -4.95
C LEU A 97 2.21 -22.12 -4.88
N ALA A 98 1.16 -22.22 -4.07
CA ALA A 98 0.21 -21.14 -3.86
C ALA A 98 0.87 -19.91 -3.22
N ILE A 99 1.74 -20.11 -2.23
CA ILE A 99 2.54 -19.04 -1.59
C ILE A 99 3.48 -18.38 -2.60
N LYS A 100 4.24 -19.17 -3.37
CA LYS A 100 5.19 -18.70 -4.39
C LYS A 100 4.51 -17.83 -5.45
N ASN A 101 3.26 -18.13 -5.76
CA ASN A 101 2.46 -17.43 -6.76
C ASN A 101 1.58 -16.30 -6.19
N GLY A 102 1.55 -16.11 -4.87
CA GLY A 102 0.77 -15.05 -4.24
C GLY A 102 -0.74 -15.28 -4.25
N ILE A 103 -1.17 -16.53 -4.04
CA ILE A 103 -2.59 -16.90 -3.89
C ILE A 103 -2.82 -17.38 -2.44
N PRO A 104 -2.93 -16.45 -1.48
CA PRO A 104 -2.99 -16.81 -0.06
C PRO A 104 -4.29 -17.53 0.32
N GLU A 105 -5.40 -17.27 -0.38
CA GLU A 105 -6.71 -17.89 -0.09
C GLU A 105 -6.64 -19.42 -0.25
N ILE A 106 -6.07 -19.90 -1.36
CA ILE A 106 -5.89 -21.33 -1.64
C ILE A 106 -4.92 -21.96 -0.65
N ALA A 107 -3.82 -21.27 -0.33
CA ALA A 107 -2.83 -21.77 0.63
C ALA A 107 -3.45 -21.99 2.02
N ILE A 108 -4.29 -21.06 2.48
CA ILE A 108 -4.97 -21.16 3.77
C ILE A 108 -6.00 -22.28 3.76
N GLU A 109 -6.82 -22.40 2.72
CA GLU A 109 -7.87 -23.42 2.65
C GLU A 109 -7.30 -24.85 2.64
N ILE A 110 -6.23 -25.09 1.88
CA ILE A 110 -5.51 -26.37 1.91
C ILE A 110 -4.89 -26.61 3.30
N ALA A 111 -4.29 -25.58 3.91
CA ALA A 111 -3.67 -25.70 5.24
C ALA A 111 -4.70 -26.03 6.34
N VAL A 112 -5.90 -25.44 6.30
CA VAL A 112 -7.01 -25.75 7.23
C VAL A 112 -7.39 -27.23 7.15
N GLU A 113 -7.47 -27.77 5.94
CA GLU A 113 -7.90 -29.16 5.73
C GLU A 113 -6.82 -30.17 6.14
N ILE A 114 -5.55 -29.88 5.87
CA ILE A 114 -4.43 -30.67 6.42
C ILE A 114 -4.44 -30.63 7.96
N ALA A 115 -4.69 -29.45 8.56
CA ALA A 115 -4.73 -29.30 10.01
C ALA A 115 -5.88 -30.08 10.67
N LYS A 116 -7.00 -30.31 9.98
CA LYS A 116 -8.10 -31.18 10.44
C LYS A 116 -7.71 -32.67 10.40
N ALA A 117 -7.08 -33.11 9.31
CA ALA A 117 -6.74 -34.51 9.08
C ALA A 117 -5.53 -34.98 9.93
N LYS A 118 -4.40 -34.25 9.90
CA LYS A 118 -3.17 -34.62 10.62
C LYS A 118 -2.33 -33.39 10.96
N LYS A 119 -2.52 -32.89 12.19
CA LYS A 119 -1.97 -31.63 12.68
C LYS A 119 -0.44 -31.50 12.55
N ASP A 120 0.32 -32.57 12.67
CA ASP A 120 1.79 -32.49 12.81
C ASP A 120 2.53 -32.22 11.49
N ILE A 121 1.94 -32.56 10.34
CA ILE A 121 2.60 -32.47 9.03
C ILE A 121 2.75 -31.00 8.61
N LEU A 122 1.72 -30.19 8.82
CA LEU A 122 1.72 -28.78 8.43
C LEU A 122 2.88 -27.97 9.06
N TRP A 123 3.32 -28.36 10.26
CA TRP A 123 4.34 -27.65 11.02
C TRP A 123 5.75 -28.21 10.86
N THR A 124 5.88 -29.41 10.28
CA THR A 124 7.16 -30.12 10.11
C THR A 124 7.58 -30.24 8.66
N SER A 125 6.66 -30.07 7.72
CA SER A 125 6.98 -30.05 6.30
C SER A 125 7.84 -28.85 5.93
N THR A 126 8.88 -29.14 5.16
CA THR A 126 9.80 -28.16 4.61
C THR A 126 9.76 -28.16 3.09
N ASP A 127 10.10 -27.03 2.48
CA ASP A 127 10.27 -26.96 1.05
C ASP A 127 11.50 -27.77 0.61
N PRO A 128 11.48 -28.34 -0.60
CA PRO A 128 12.55 -29.21 -1.07
C PRO A 128 13.82 -28.47 -1.51
N GLU A 129 13.77 -27.14 -1.69
CA GLU A 129 14.91 -26.35 -2.18
C GLU A 129 15.82 -25.93 -1.01
N ASP A 130 15.23 -25.35 0.04
CA ASP A 130 15.96 -24.65 1.11
C ASP A 130 15.62 -25.18 2.52
N SER A 131 14.86 -26.28 2.63
CA SER A 131 14.33 -26.85 3.88
C SER A 131 13.64 -25.83 4.81
N ARG A 132 12.88 -24.87 4.27
CA ARG A 132 12.08 -23.91 5.03
C ARG A 132 10.71 -24.46 5.35
N THR A 133 10.25 -24.24 6.57
CA THR A 133 8.86 -24.52 6.94
C THR A 133 7.88 -23.69 6.10
N ILE A 134 6.62 -24.12 6.02
CA ILE A 134 5.57 -23.35 5.31
C ILE A 134 5.47 -21.91 5.85
N PHE A 135 5.66 -21.73 7.16
CA PHE A 135 5.69 -20.41 7.78
C PHE A 135 6.89 -19.56 7.32
N ALA A 136 8.09 -20.12 7.36
CA ALA A 136 9.31 -19.47 6.87
C ALA A 136 9.21 -19.12 5.37
N TYR A 137 8.60 -19.99 4.57
CA TYR A 137 8.36 -19.78 3.15
C TYR A 137 7.35 -18.64 2.90
N ALA A 138 6.27 -18.58 3.68
CA ALA A 138 5.33 -17.47 3.65
C ALA A 138 6.01 -16.13 4.00
N ILE A 139 6.98 -16.16 4.93
CA ILE A 139 7.77 -14.98 5.29
C ILE A 139 8.62 -14.48 4.12
N ALA A 140 9.37 -15.40 3.49
CA ALA A 140 10.23 -15.10 2.35
C ALA A 140 9.44 -14.51 1.16
N HIS A 141 8.20 -14.95 0.94
CA HIS A 141 7.36 -14.53 -0.18
C HIS A 141 6.38 -13.36 0.12
N ARG A 142 6.50 -12.72 1.29
CA ARG A 142 5.63 -11.61 1.73
C ARG A 142 4.14 -11.97 1.72
N GLN A 143 3.79 -13.21 2.07
CA GLN A 143 2.39 -13.65 2.16
C GLN A 143 1.83 -13.40 3.56
N GLU A 144 1.51 -12.13 3.84
CA GLU A 144 0.98 -11.67 5.14
C GLU A 144 -0.19 -12.52 5.66
N LYS A 145 -1.22 -12.74 4.83
CA LYS A 145 -2.42 -13.49 5.24
C LYS A 145 -2.09 -14.93 5.68
N VAL A 146 -1.23 -15.61 4.92
CA VAL A 146 -0.82 -17.00 5.20
C VAL A 146 0.03 -17.05 6.47
N ALA A 147 1.02 -16.16 6.59
CA ALA A 147 1.89 -16.11 7.75
C ALA A 147 1.10 -15.76 9.03
N SER A 148 0.13 -14.84 8.95
CA SER A 148 -0.77 -14.48 10.06
C SER A 148 -1.67 -15.66 10.47
N PHE A 149 -2.26 -16.38 9.51
CA PHE A 149 -3.04 -17.59 9.77
C PHE A 149 -2.23 -18.67 10.49
N LEU A 150 -1.02 -18.94 10.01
CA LEU A 150 -0.12 -19.93 10.62
C LEU A 150 0.30 -19.48 12.03
N TYR A 151 0.71 -18.23 12.22
CA TYR A 151 1.14 -17.70 13.52
C TYR A 151 0.09 -17.80 14.62
N GLY A 152 -1.20 -17.74 14.26
CA GLY A 152 -2.30 -17.95 15.21
C GLY A 152 -2.35 -19.36 15.82
N HIS A 153 -1.71 -20.34 15.19
CA HIS A 153 -1.59 -21.70 15.70
C HIS A 153 -0.35 -21.85 16.59
N LYS A 154 -0.55 -22.33 17.83
CA LYS A 154 0.52 -22.48 18.84
C LYS A 154 1.65 -23.46 18.48
N ALA A 155 1.46 -24.28 17.44
CA ALA A 155 2.40 -25.30 17.01
C ALA A 155 3.48 -24.78 16.03
N VAL A 156 3.37 -23.54 15.54
CA VAL A 156 4.39 -22.96 14.67
C VAL A 156 5.70 -22.77 15.42
N LYS A 157 6.77 -23.31 14.85
CA LYS A 157 8.14 -23.04 15.29
C LYS A 157 8.62 -21.72 14.69
N LEU A 158 8.96 -20.78 15.55
CA LEU A 158 9.35 -19.41 15.17
C LEU A 158 10.86 -19.23 15.01
N TYR A 159 11.64 -20.21 15.42
CA TYR A 159 13.10 -20.13 15.53
C TYR A 159 13.83 -21.20 14.68
N ASP A 160 13.10 -21.94 13.84
CA ASP A 160 13.73 -22.88 12.91
C ASP A 160 14.58 -22.13 11.87
N THR A 161 15.61 -22.80 11.40
CA THR A 161 16.54 -22.28 10.39
C THR A 161 16.46 -23.09 9.11
N ASP A 162 16.60 -22.41 7.98
CA ASP A 162 16.74 -23.03 6.66
C ASP A 162 18.11 -23.73 6.50
N GLU A 163 18.35 -24.38 5.36
CA GLU A 163 19.63 -25.07 5.09
C GLU A 163 20.85 -24.15 5.14
N TYR A 164 20.68 -22.83 5.05
CA TYR A 164 21.74 -21.84 5.11
C TYR A 164 21.90 -21.22 6.51
N GLY A 165 21.18 -21.74 7.51
CA GLY A 165 21.17 -21.18 8.86
C GLY A 165 20.38 -19.87 8.98
N ASN A 166 19.58 -19.51 7.96
CA ASN A 166 18.72 -18.33 8.04
C ASN A 166 17.49 -18.66 8.89
N ASN A 167 17.33 -17.95 10.00
CA ASN A 167 16.05 -17.96 10.73
C ASN A 167 14.99 -17.12 9.99
N ASN A 168 13.76 -17.14 10.49
CA ASN A 168 12.64 -16.36 9.93
C ASN A 168 12.94 -14.87 9.73
N LEU A 169 13.75 -14.25 10.60
CA LEU A 169 14.10 -12.84 10.47
C LEU A 169 15.10 -12.58 9.35
N HIS A 170 16.05 -13.48 9.10
CA HIS A 170 16.91 -13.42 7.91
C HIS A 170 16.08 -13.54 6.62
N LEU A 171 15.04 -14.39 6.61
CA LEU A 171 14.16 -14.53 5.45
C LEU A 171 13.30 -13.28 5.22
N ALA A 172 12.88 -12.61 6.30
CA ALA A 172 12.25 -11.30 6.21
C ALA A 172 13.23 -10.21 5.75
N ALA A 173 14.54 -10.40 5.98
CA ALA A 173 15.59 -9.47 5.60
C ALA A 173 15.96 -9.50 4.12
N LYS A 174 15.76 -10.65 3.44
CA LYS A 174 16.01 -10.81 2.00
C LYS A 174 15.03 -9.99 1.18
N LEU A 175 15.45 -9.52 0.00
CA LEU A 175 14.59 -8.74 -0.89
C LEU A 175 13.32 -9.52 -1.28
N ALA A 176 12.17 -8.86 -1.27
CA ALA A 176 10.91 -9.46 -1.67
C ALA A 176 10.93 -9.90 -3.16
N PRO A 177 10.14 -10.92 -3.53
CA PRO A 177 9.98 -11.30 -4.93
C PRO A 177 9.45 -10.12 -5.78
N GLN A 178 9.97 -9.97 -7.01
CA GLN A 178 9.67 -8.84 -7.89
C GLN A 178 8.16 -8.56 -8.05
N PHE A 179 7.33 -9.60 -8.14
CA PHE A 179 5.88 -9.44 -8.32
C PHE A 179 5.18 -8.71 -7.15
N GLN A 180 5.78 -8.73 -5.94
CA GLN A 180 5.33 -7.98 -4.77
C GLN A 180 5.81 -6.54 -4.84
N LEU A 181 7.08 -6.32 -5.22
CA LEU A 181 7.66 -4.98 -5.38
C LEU A 181 6.92 -4.18 -6.47
N ASP A 182 6.59 -4.81 -7.61
CA ASP A 182 5.86 -4.19 -8.73
C ASP A 182 4.44 -3.73 -8.36
N ARG A 183 3.88 -4.14 -7.22
CA ARG A 183 2.56 -3.68 -6.76
C ARG A 183 2.62 -2.26 -6.19
N ILE A 184 3.79 -1.81 -5.75
CA ILE A 184 3.98 -0.52 -5.11
C ILE A 184 4.71 0.40 -6.10
N SER A 185 4.12 1.56 -6.37
CA SER A 185 4.52 2.40 -7.51
C SER A 185 5.71 3.31 -7.24
N ASP A 186 6.04 3.59 -5.97
CA ASP A 186 7.05 4.56 -5.54
C ASP A 186 8.07 3.92 -4.60
N ALA A 187 9.35 4.24 -4.82
CA ALA A 187 10.49 3.63 -4.12
C ALA A 187 10.42 3.84 -2.59
N ALA A 188 9.95 5.01 -2.14
CA ALA A 188 9.80 5.28 -0.72
C ALA A 188 8.74 4.40 -0.05
N SER A 189 7.60 4.15 -0.71
CA SER A 189 6.59 3.23 -0.19
C SER A 189 7.04 1.77 -0.25
N GLN A 190 7.83 1.38 -1.27
CA GLN A 190 8.42 0.03 -1.32
C GLN A 190 9.32 -0.19 -0.11
N LEU A 191 10.25 0.72 0.16
CA LEU A 191 11.13 0.65 1.32
C LEU A 191 10.34 0.64 2.63
N GLN A 192 9.37 1.53 2.77
CA GLN A 192 8.53 1.56 3.97
C GLN A 192 7.83 0.22 4.21
N SER A 193 7.35 -0.44 3.16
CA SER A 193 6.70 -1.75 3.28
C SER A 193 7.67 -2.84 3.74
N GLU A 194 8.89 -2.86 3.21
CA GLU A 194 9.93 -3.83 3.58
C GLU A 194 10.42 -3.62 5.01
N VAL A 195 10.65 -2.38 5.43
CA VAL A 195 11.02 -2.07 6.83
C VAL A 195 9.88 -2.48 7.78
N ARG A 196 8.62 -2.21 7.42
CA ARG A 196 7.46 -2.62 8.24
C ARG A 196 7.35 -4.14 8.35
N TRP A 197 7.58 -4.84 7.25
CA TRP A 197 7.57 -6.30 7.22
C TRP A 197 8.64 -6.89 8.13
N PHE A 198 9.88 -6.40 7.99
CA PHE A 198 11.00 -6.81 8.83
C PHE A 198 10.71 -6.60 10.32
N LYS A 199 10.22 -5.40 10.69
CA LYS A 199 9.82 -5.11 12.09
C LYS A 199 8.67 -5.98 12.60
N SER A 200 7.72 -6.33 11.74
CA SER A 200 6.59 -7.19 12.12
C SER A 200 7.04 -8.63 12.40
N VAL A 201 8.00 -9.13 11.62
CA VAL A 201 8.60 -10.45 11.88
C VAL A 201 9.51 -10.39 13.13
N GLU A 202 10.25 -9.30 13.32
CA GLU A 202 11.08 -9.06 14.52
C GLU A 202 10.25 -9.14 15.82
N GLU A 203 9.00 -8.63 15.81
CA GLU A 203 8.13 -8.63 16.98
C GLU A 203 7.66 -10.03 17.40
N ILE A 204 7.53 -10.96 16.45
CA ILE A 204 6.99 -12.31 16.71
C ILE A 204 8.06 -13.35 17.00
N VAL A 205 9.29 -13.18 16.50
CA VAL A 205 10.38 -14.14 16.73
C VAL A 205 11.03 -13.94 18.11
N PRO A 206 11.61 -14.99 18.71
CA PRO A 206 12.38 -14.84 19.94
C PRO A 206 13.57 -13.89 19.78
N ARG A 207 13.88 -13.08 20.80
CA ARG A 207 14.91 -12.02 20.74
C ARG A 207 16.30 -12.51 20.30
N PHE A 208 16.70 -13.74 20.66
CA PHE A 208 18.00 -14.27 20.27
C PHE A 208 18.15 -14.43 18.74
N CYS A 209 17.04 -14.51 17.99
CA CYS A 209 17.07 -14.58 16.53
C CYS A 209 17.69 -13.32 15.89
N ASN A 210 17.68 -12.18 16.59
CA ASN A 210 18.30 -10.92 16.12
C ASN A 210 19.83 -10.99 16.05
N GLU A 211 20.44 -11.79 16.93
CA GLU A 211 21.89 -11.89 17.08
C GLU A 211 22.47 -13.15 16.43
N GLN A 212 21.60 -14.12 16.10
CA GLN A 212 21.98 -15.34 15.42
C GLN A 212 22.58 -15.01 14.05
N LYS A 213 23.69 -15.65 13.73
CA LYS A 213 24.35 -15.52 12.45
C LYS A 213 23.97 -16.68 11.53
N ASN A 214 23.74 -16.38 10.26
CA ASN A 214 23.60 -17.42 9.24
C ASN A 214 24.97 -18.07 8.91
N LYS A 215 25.01 -19.02 7.98
CA LYS A 215 26.26 -19.68 7.56
C LYS A 215 27.30 -18.73 6.96
N ASP A 216 26.86 -17.58 6.44
CA ASP A 216 27.74 -16.52 5.93
C ASP A 216 28.29 -15.60 7.05
N GLY A 217 27.89 -15.83 8.31
CA GLY A 217 28.32 -15.05 9.46
C GLY A 217 27.60 -13.70 9.62
N GLU A 218 26.54 -13.47 8.85
CA GLU A 218 25.74 -12.24 8.85
C GLU A 218 24.55 -12.36 9.81
N THR A 219 24.20 -11.28 10.51
CA THR A 219 22.95 -11.19 11.29
C THR A 219 21.77 -10.79 10.39
N PRO A 220 20.50 -10.96 10.82
CA PRO A 220 19.35 -10.57 10.01
C PRO A 220 19.38 -9.09 9.60
N TYR A 221 19.81 -8.21 10.52
CA TYR A 221 19.91 -6.79 10.23
C TYR A 221 21.00 -6.46 9.20
N GLN A 222 22.13 -7.18 9.24
CA GLN A 222 23.20 -7.01 8.24
C GLN A 222 22.72 -7.44 6.84
N VAL A 223 22.00 -8.56 6.75
CA VAL A 223 21.35 -8.99 5.51
C VAL A 223 20.36 -7.93 5.01
N PHE A 224 19.52 -7.38 5.89
CA PHE A 224 18.52 -6.37 5.52
C PHE A 224 19.17 -5.13 4.90
N VAL A 225 20.21 -4.60 5.56
CA VAL A 225 20.94 -3.41 5.10
C VAL A 225 21.62 -3.65 3.75
N LYS A 226 22.16 -4.85 3.53
CA LYS A 226 22.84 -5.24 2.29
C LYS A 226 21.86 -5.35 1.12
N GLU A 227 20.76 -6.06 1.31
CA GLU A 227 19.74 -6.33 0.29
C GLU A 227 18.95 -5.07 -0.10
N HIS A 228 18.67 -4.17 0.86
CA HIS A 228 17.84 -2.98 0.64
C HIS A 228 18.63 -1.69 0.39
N LYS A 229 19.95 -1.77 0.25
CA LYS A 229 20.82 -0.59 0.06
C LYS A 229 20.45 0.25 -1.17
N ASN A 230 20.12 -0.38 -2.29
CA ASN A 230 19.75 0.33 -3.51
C ASN A 230 18.36 0.97 -3.38
N MET A 231 17.41 0.24 -2.79
CA MET A 231 16.07 0.74 -2.51
C MET A 231 16.09 1.95 -1.57
N LEU A 232 16.98 1.96 -0.57
CA LEU A 232 17.20 3.12 0.31
C LEU A 232 17.63 4.35 -0.48
N LYS A 233 18.60 4.20 -1.40
CA LYS A 233 19.08 5.31 -2.24
C LYS A 233 17.99 5.85 -3.15
N GLU A 234 17.24 4.97 -3.81
CA GLU A 234 16.13 5.37 -4.69
C GLU A 234 15.01 6.07 -3.91
N ALA A 235 14.69 5.57 -2.71
CA ALA A 235 13.71 6.18 -1.82
C ALA A 235 14.15 7.57 -1.31
N GLU A 236 15.43 7.70 -0.95
CA GLU A 236 16.04 8.98 -0.55
C GLU A 236 15.98 9.99 -1.70
N GLU A 237 16.42 9.61 -2.90
CA GLU A 237 16.41 10.47 -4.08
C GLU A 237 14.98 10.91 -4.45
N TRP A 238 14.04 9.96 -4.42
CA TRP A 238 12.63 10.26 -4.69
C TRP A 238 12.06 11.29 -3.69
N MET A 239 12.34 11.12 -2.40
CA MET A 239 11.88 12.06 -1.37
C MET A 239 12.53 13.43 -1.50
N LYS A 240 13.86 13.50 -1.74
CA LYS A 240 14.57 14.77 -1.94
C LYS A 240 14.03 15.53 -3.15
N LYS A 241 13.89 14.86 -4.30
CA LYS A 241 13.35 15.48 -5.52
C LYS A 241 11.92 15.98 -5.34
N THR A 242 11.09 15.23 -4.61
CA THR A 242 9.72 15.63 -4.28
C THR A 242 9.70 16.84 -3.35
N ALA A 243 10.57 16.86 -2.34
CA ALA A 243 10.68 17.98 -1.40
C ALA A 243 11.25 19.25 -2.06
N GLU A 244 12.25 19.13 -2.93
CA GLU A 244 12.84 20.24 -3.70
C GLU A 244 11.79 20.87 -4.62
N SER A 245 11.12 20.07 -5.44
CA SER A 245 10.07 20.56 -6.36
C SER A 245 8.93 21.24 -5.60
N SER A 246 8.49 20.65 -4.49
CA SER A 246 7.43 21.24 -3.65
C SER A 246 7.87 22.51 -2.93
N THR A 247 9.15 22.60 -2.53
CA THR A 247 9.72 23.80 -1.93
C THR A 247 9.76 24.96 -2.92
N VAL A 248 10.13 24.71 -4.18
CA VAL A 248 10.12 25.72 -5.24
C VAL A 248 8.70 26.24 -5.48
N ILE A 249 7.71 25.36 -5.58
CA ILE A 249 6.30 25.75 -5.73
C ILE A 249 5.83 26.57 -4.52
N GLY A 250 6.14 26.13 -3.30
CA GLY A 250 5.80 26.85 -2.08
C GLY A 250 6.44 28.24 -2.02
N ALA A 251 7.72 28.37 -2.35
CA ALA A 251 8.42 29.65 -2.38
C ALA A 251 7.84 30.62 -3.42
N LEU A 252 7.42 30.10 -4.59
CA LEU A 252 6.73 30.88 -5.60
C LEU A 252 5.39 31.40 -5.08
N ILE A 253 4.59 30.56 -4.43
CA ILE A 253 3.30 30.98 -3.84
C ILE A 253 3.52 32.05 -2.77
N ILE A 254 4.49 31.86 -1.86
CA ILE A 254 4.83 32.86 -0.83
C ILE A 254 5.14 34.20 -1.49
N THR A 255 5.95 34.20 -2.54
CA THR A 255 6.36 35.44 -3.23
C THR A 255 5.18 36.13 -3.90
N ILE A 256 4.32 35.37 -4.60
CA ILE A 256 3.14 35.93 -5.29
C ILE A 256 2.13 36.48 -4.28
N MET A 257 1.76 35.71 -3.26
CA MET A 257 0.79 36.14 -2.24
C MET A 257 1.30 37.33 -1.43
N PHE A 258 2.59 37.33 -1.06
CA PHE A 258 3.20 38.47 -0.38
C PHE A 258 3.10 39.75 -1.23
N ALA A 259 3.39 39.68 -2.53
CA ALA A 259 3.22 40.83 -3.42
C ALA A 259 1.76 41.29 -3.49
N VAL A 260 0.84 40.34 -3.65
CA VAL A 260 -0.62 40.57 -3.74
C VAL A 260 -1.18 41.24 -2.49
N ALA A 261 -0.67 40.90 -1.29
CA ALA A 261 -1.05 41.52 -0.03
C ALA A 261 -0.77 43.04 0.02
N PHE A 262 0.29 43.50 -0.64
CA PHE A 262 0.65 44.92 -0.70
C PHE A 262 0.09 45.64 -1.94
N THR A 263 -0.20 44.90 -3.01
CA THR A 263 -0.85 45.43 -4.22
C THR A 263 -2.35 45.11 -4.20
N VAL A 264 -3.05 45.63 -3.18
CA VAL A 264 -4.47 45.32 -2.98
C VAL A 264 -5.32 45.68 -4.20
N PRO A 265 -6.32 44.85 -4.56
CA PRO A 265 -7.23 45.13 -5.66
C PRO A 265 -7.92 46.48 -5.46
N GLY A 266 -7.92 47.34 -6.48
CA GLY A 266 -8.49 48.68 -6.42
C GLY A 266 -7.59 49.76 -5.82
N GLY A 267 -6.46 49.39 -5.21
CA GLY A 267 -5.53 50.34 -4.60
C GLY A 267 -6.02 50.89 -3.24
N ASN A 268 -5.25 51.85 -2.73
CA ASN A 268 -5.53 52.54 -1.47
C ASN A 268 -6.07 53.94 -1.75
N ASP A 269 -6.96 54.42 -0.88
CA ASP A 269 -7.43 55.80 -0.88
C ASP A 269 -6.25 56.74 -0.58
N GLU A 270 -6.01 57.70 -1.46
CA GLU A 270 -4.90 58.67 -1.35
C GLU A 270 -4.97 59.52 -0.07
N ASN A 271 -6.16 59.71 0.50
CA ASN A 271 -6.35 60.55 1.68
C ASN A 271 -6.20 59.78 3.00
N THR A 272 -6.58 58.50 3.02
CA THR A 272 -6.62 57.71 4.26
C THR A 272 -5.58 56.59 4.31
N GLY A 273 -5.03 56.19 3.16
CA GLY A 273 -4.12 55.06 3.01
C GLY A 273 -4.81 53.69 3.13
N PHE A 274 -6.12 53.65 3.39
CA PHE A 274 -6.88 52.40 3.50
C PHE A 274 -7.31 51.88 2.12
N PRO A 275 -7.33 50.56 1.91
CA PRO A 275 -7.89 49.96 0.70
C PRO A 275 -9.29 50.47 0.35
N ILE A 276 -9.48 50.89 -0.91
CA ILE A 276 -10.72 51.54 -1.38
C ILE A 276 -11.95 50.64 -1.20
N PHE A 277 -11.78 49.32 -1.30
CA PHE A 277 -12.87 48.34 -1.17
C PHE A 277 -13.16 47.87 0.27
N LEU A 278 -12.53 48.45 1.30
CA LEU A 278 -12.80 48.10 2.70
C LEU A 278 -14.24 48.39 3.14
N ASN A 279 -14.82 49.52 2.71
CA ASN A 279 -16.11 50.03 3.23
C ASN A 279 -17.27 49.97 2.21
N THR A 280 -17.05 49.52 0.98
CA THR A 280 -18.03 49.65 -0.13
C THR A 280 -19.08 48.51 -0.18
N THR A 281 -19.23 47.74 0.89
CA THR A 281 -20.21 46.64 0.98
C THR A 281 -20.74 46.47 2.41
N ALA A 282 -21.77 47.24 2.75
CA ALA A 282 -22.85 46.77 3.60
C ALA A 282 -24.06 46.48 2.70
N PRO A 283 -24.77 45.37 2.94
CA PRO A 283 -25.86 45.46 3.90
C PRO A 283 -25.52 44.78 5.21
N ALA A 284 -25.87 45.47 6.29
CA ALA A 284 -25.82 44.98 7.64
C ALA A 284 -26.93 43.94 7.87
N GLU A 285 -26.78 42.72 7.36
CA GLU A 285 -27.62 41.60 7.77
C GLU A 285 -26.88 40.28 7.55
N SER A 286 -26.52 39.63 8.66
CA SER A 286 -26.14 38.20 8.79
C SER A 286 -24.89 37.70 8.03
N PHE A 287 -23.78 37.56 8.76
CA PHE A 287 -22.71 36.57 8.54
C PHE A 287 -22.10 36.42 7.12
N THR A 288 -22.27 37.37 6.21
CA THR A 288 -21.62 37.35 4.90
C THR A 288 -20.24 37.99 4.95
N VAL A 289 -19.19 37.18 4.81
CA VAL A 289 -17.81 37.65 4.58
C VAL A 289 -17.80 38.45 3.26
N THR A 290 -17.35 39.71 3.30
CA THR A 290 -17.27 40.50 2.05
C THR A 290 -16.22 39.89 1.12
N PRO A 291 -16.36 39.99 -0.21
CA PRO A 291 -15.36 39.48 -1.14
C PRO A 291 -13.95 40.04 -0.89
N PHE A 292 -13.85 41.30 -0.46
CA PHE A 292 -12.55 41.92 -0.11
C PHE A 292 -11.97 41.32 1.19
N THR A 293 -12.78 41.13 2.23
CA THR A 293 -12.34 40.45 3.46
C THR A 293 -11.95 39.00 3.18
N LEU A 294 -12.71 38.30 2.32
CA LEU A 294 -12.41 36.93 1.90
C LEU A 294 -11.06 36.85 1.17
N PHE A 295 -10.77 37.83 0.32
CA PHE A 295 -9.47 37.95 -0.35
C PHE A 295 -8.32 38.05 0.66
N ILE A 296 -8.36 39.01 1.59
CA ILE A 296 -7.29 39.21 2.58
C ILE A 296 -7.08 37.96 3.47
N ILE A 297 -8.17 37.36 3.95
CA ILE A 297 -8.08 36.15 4.79
C ILE A 297 -7.49 34.98 3.99
N SER A 298 -7.95 34.77 2.75
CA SER A 298 -7.49 33.65 1.91
C SER A 298 -6.03 33.81 1.49
N ASP A 299 -5.61 35.05 1.20
CA ASP A 299 -4.22 35.40 0.89
C ASP A 299 -3.29 35.10 2.08
N ALA A 300 -3.67 35.56 3.29
CA ALA A 300 -2.91 35.27 4.51
C ALA A 300 -2.81 33.76 4.79
N ILE A 301 -3.92 33.01 4.69
CA ILE A 301 -3.91 31.55 4.86
C ILE A 301 -2.99 30.91 3.81
N SER A 302 -3.07 31.34 2.56
CA SER A 302 -2.22 30.85 1.47
C SER A 302 -0.73 31.01 1.79
N LEU A 303 -0.34 32.20 2.25
CA LEU A 303 1.04 32.54 2.57
C LEU A 303 1.56 31.71 3.76
N PHE A 304 0.85 31.68 4.88
CA PHE A 304 1.30 30.98 6.08
C PHE A 304 1.33 29.45 5.89
N THR A 305 0.38 28.89 5.15
CA THR A 305 0.37 27.45 4.85
C THR A 305 1.47 27.08 3.85
N ALA A 306 1.75 27.92 2.84
CA ALA A 306 2.92 27.72 1.96
C ALA A 306 4.24 27.80 2.73
N ALA A 307 4.40 28.78 3.63
CA ALA A 307 5.58 28.92 4.47
C ALA A 307 5.78 27.70 5.38
N SER A 308 4.71 27.22 6.01
CA SER A 308 4.74 26.00 6.83
C SER A 308 5.13 24.78 6.01
N SER A 309 4.57 24.63 4.80
CA SER A 309 4.93 23.57 3.86
C SER A 309 6.43 23.60 3.51
N VAL A 310 6.97 24.78 3.15
CA VAL A 310 8.38 24.97 2.82
C VAL A 310 9.29 24.57 3.99
N LEU A 311 8.96 24.98 5.22
CA LEU A 311 9.75 24.61 6.40
C LEU A 311 9.75 23.09 6.64
N ILE A 312 8.61 22.42 6.42
CA ILE A 312 8.52 20.97 6.55
C ILE A 312 9.35 20.27 5.47
N PHE A 313 9.28 20.72 4.21
CA PHE A 313 10.09 20.16 3.12
C PHE A 313 11.58 20.38 3.32
N LEU A 314 11.98 21.54 3.85
CA LEU A 314 13.36 21.77 4.29
C LEU A 314 13.78 20.75 5.36
N GLY A 315 12.88 20.45 6.31
CA GLY A 315 13.08 19.41 7.32
C GLY A 315 13.13 17.97 6.77
N ILE A 316 12.68 17.73 5.53
CA ILE A 316 12.88 16.47 4.79
C ILE A 316 14.26 16.49 4.11
N LEU A 317 14.65 17.59 3.48
CA LEU A 317 15.95 17.73 2.82
C LEU A 317 17.12 17.60 3.79
N SER A 318 16.96 18.08 5.04
CA SER A 318 17.98 17.98 6.10
C SER A 318 17.91 16.69 6.94
N ALA A 319 17.06 15.72 6.59
CA ALA A 319 16.94 14.47 7.33
C ALA A 319 18.14 13.53 7.10
N ARG A 320 18.34 12.57 8.03
CA ARG A 320 19.44 11.57 7.97
C ARG A 320 19.13 10.37 7.06
N TYR A 321 17.86 10.16 6.71
CA TYR A 321 17.40 9.05 5.87
C TYR A 321 17.81 7.67 6.38
N ALA A 322 17.67 7.42 7.70
CA ALA A 322 17.81 6.07 8.23
C ALA A 322 16.59 5.21 7.85
N TYR A 323 16.74 3.89 7.79
CA TYR A 323 15.63 2.97 7.48
C TYR A 323 14.39 3.19 8.39
N GLU A 324 14.62 3.46 9.67
CA GLU A 324 13.54 3.70 10.65
C GLU A 324 12.80 5.02 10.39
N ASP A 325 13.47 6.02 9.82
CA ASP A 325 12.84 7.31 9.48
C ASP A 325 11.74 7.13 8.43
N PHE A 326 11.84 6.13 7.56
CA PHE A 326 10.85 5.81 6.53
C PHE A 326 9.57 5.17 7.07
N LEU A 327 9.54 4.71 8.32
CA LEU A 327 8.33 4.13 8.90
C LEU A 327 7.29 5.20 9.23
N ILE A 328 7.71 6.27 9.90
CA ILE A 328 6.82 7.24 10.53
C ILE A 328 7.26 8.67 10.20
N SER A 329 8.50 9.04 10.56
CA SER A 329 8.98 10.44 10.52
C SER A 329 8.90 11.06 9.12
N LEU A 330 9.53 10.45 8.12
CA LEU A 330 9.57 10.98 6.75
C LEU A 330 8.21 10.96 6.05
N PRO A 331 7.43 9.85 6.06
CA PRO A 331 6.08 9.84 5.49
C PRO A 331 5.16 10.89 6.10
N ILE A 332 5.19 11.06 7.43
CA ILE A 332 4.35 12.06 8.12
C ILE A 332 4.73 13.47 7.70
N LYS A 333 6.02 13.81 7.69
CA LYS A 333 6.50 15.11 7.20
C LYS A 333 6.05 15.35 5.76
N LEU A 334 6.20 14.36 4.88
CA LEU A 334 5.78 14.46 3.47
C LEU A 334 4.28 14.74 3.35
N ILE A 335 3.46 14.04 4.14
CA ILE A 335 2.00 14.23 4.16
C ILE A 335 1.63 15.64 4.62
N PHE A 336 2.19 16.11 5.74
CA PHE A 336 1.88 17.46 6.25
C PHE A 336 2.38 18.54 5.29
N GLY A 337 3.59 18.38 4.74
CA GLY A 337 4.14 19.31 3.74
C GLY A 337 3.23 19.43 2.52
N LEU A 338 2.87 18.30 1.90
CA LEU A 338 1.95 18.30 0.76
C LEU A 338 0.57 18.85 1.14
N SER A 339 0.02 18.49 2.30
CA SER A 339 -1.30 18.95 2.73
C SER A 339 -1.35 20.46 2.87
N PHE A 340 -0.36 21.07 3.52
CA PHE A 340 -0.27 22.53 3.63
C PHE A 340 -0.05 23.21 2.27
N LEU A 341 0.75 22.61 1.38
CA LEU A 341 0.94 23.14 0.02
C LEU A 341 -0.38 23.17 -0.76
N PHE A 342 -1.17 22.11 -0.67
CA PHE A 342 -2.46 22.04 -1.36
C PHE A 342 -3.50 22.98 -0.75
N ILE A 343 -3.54 23.12 0.58
CA ILE A 343 -4.37 24.14 1.24
C ILE A 343 -4.00 25.52 0.70
N SER A 344 -2.71 25.82 0.59
CA SER A 344 -2.22 27.08 0.04
C SER A 344 -2.69 27.31 -1.41
N ILE A 345 -2.56 26.31 -2.29
CA ILE A 345 -3.04 26.40 -3.68
C ILE A 345 -4.56 26.64 -3.73
N ALA A 346 -5.33 25.96 -2.88
CA ALA A 346 -6.78 26.13 -2.83
C ALA A 346 -7.16 27.54 -2.36
N THR A 347 -6.55 28.04 -1.27
CA THR A 347 -6.85 29.39 -0.77
C THR A 347 -6.33 30.50 -1.67
N MET A 348 -5.19 30.30 -2.35
CA MET A 348 -4.73 31.18 -3.44
C MET A 348 -5.78 31.28 -4.54
N THR A 349 -6.36 30.16 -4.95
CA THR A 349 -7.39 30.12 -6.00
C THR A 349 -8.67 30.85 -5.55
N VAL A 350 -9.05 30.71 -4.27
CA VAL A 350 -10.17 31.47 -3.67
C VAL A 350 -9.86 32.97 -3.63
N ALA A 351 -8.66 33.37 -3.21
CA ALA A 351 -8.23 34.76 -3.20
C ALA A 351 -8.30 35.38 -4.59
N PHE A 352 -7.85 34.66 -5.62
CA PHE A 352 -7.95 35.08 -7.02
C PHE A 352 -9.41 35.27 -7.47
N CYS A 353 -10.30 34.33 -7.15
CA CYS A 353 -11.73 34.45 -7.47
C CYS A 353 -12.38 35.66 -6.77
N ALA A 354 -12.05 35.87 -5.50
CA ALA A 354 -12.54 37.00 -4.71
C ALA A 354 -12.07 38.34 -5.31
N THR A 355 -10.81 38.43 -5.72
CA THR A 355 -10.25 39.59 -6.42
C THR A 355 -10.98 39.88 -7.73
N LEU A 356 -11.21 38.87 -8.58
CA LEU A 356 -11.96 39.05 -9.84
C LEU A 356 -13.39 39.56 -9.58
N TYR A 357 -14.05 39.02 -8.56
CA TYR A 357 -15.41 39.46 -8.20
C TYR A 357 -15.44 40.92 -7.74
N VAL A 358 -14.41 41.37 -7.01
CA VAL A 358 -14.28 42.77 -6.58
C VAL A 358 -13.96 43.68 -7.76
N MET A 359 -13.04 43.30 -8.65
CA MET A 359 -12.58 44.13 -9.77
C MET A 359 -13.61 44.25 -10.90
N LEU A 360 -14.32 43.17 -11.24
CA LEU A 360 -15.26 43.11 -12.37
C LEU A 360 -16.72 43.32 -11.94
N ARG A 361 -16.97 44.16 -10.92
CA ARG A 361 -18.34 44.48 -10.49
C ARG A 361 -19.18 44.96 -11.68
N GLY A 362 -20.27 44.24 -11.96
CA GLY A 362 -21.20 44.53 -13.06
C GLY A 362 -21.04 43.65 -14.30
N GLN A 363 -19.93 42.92 -14.45
CA GLN A 363 -19.68 41.99 -15.57
C GLN A 363 -19.72 40.52 -15.14
N GLN A 364 -20.76 40.15 -14.38
CA GLN A 364 -20.88 38.81 -13.75
C GLN A 364 -20.85 37.65 -14.75
N LYS A 365 -21.27 37.88 -16.00
CA LYS A 365 -21.25 36.86 -17.06
C LYS A 365 -19.84 36.32 -17.37
N GLU A 366 -18.79 37.11 -17.13
CA GLU A 366 -17.39 36.71 -17.37
C GLU A 366 -16.73 36.08 -16.14
N VAL A 367 -17.15 36.46 -14.93
CA VAL A 367 -16.60 35.94 -13.67
C VAL A 367 -17.12 34.53 -13.35
N ILE A 368 -18.37 34.22 -13.70
CA ILE A 368 -18.99 32.90 -13.47
C ILE A 368 -18.20 31.74 -14.09
N PRO A 369 -17.81 31.74 -15.38
CA PRO A 369 -17.06 30.61 -15.95
C PRO A 369 -15.68 30.42 -15.30
N ILE A 370 -15.00 31.50 -14.92
CA ILE A 370 -13.68 31.44 -14.27
C ILE A 370 -13.79 30.82 -12.87
N THR A 371 -14.79 31.24 -12.09
CA THR A 371 -15.05 30.68 -10.76
C THR A 371 -15.48 29.21 -10.80
N VAL A 372 -16.23 28.79 -11.82
CA VAL A 372 -16.55 27.37 -12.05
C VAL A 372 -15.28 26.56 -12.34
N LEU A 373 -14.40 27.07 -13.21
CA LEU A 373 -13.12 26.40 -13.52
C LEU A 373 -12.22 26.27 -12.29
N ALA A 374 -12.13 27.33 -11.48
CA ALA A 374 -11.44 27.31 -10.19
C ALA A 374 -12.04 26.28 -9.22
N GLY A 375 -13.37 26.17 -9.16
CA GLY A 375 -14.06 25.16 -8.36
C GLY A 375 -13.72 23.73 -8.81
N ILE A 376 -13.67 23.48 -10.12
CA ILE A 376 -13.25 22.19 -10.69
C ILE A 376 -11.81 21.87 -10.29
N LEU A 377 -10.90 22.86 -10.33
CA LEU A 377 -9.51 22.69 -9.91
C LEU A 377 -9.42 22.27 -8.43
N ILE A 378 -10.13 22.97 -7.54
CA ILE A 378 -10.18 22.65 -6.10
C ILE A 378 -10.76 21.25 -5.87
N MET A 379 -11.86 20.91 -6.54
CA MET A 379 -12.47 19.58 -6.43
C MET A 379 -11.52 18.47 -6.91
N CYS A 380 -10.77 18.72 -7.98
CA CYS A 380 -9.76 17.79 -8.48
C CYS A 380 -8.64 17.59 -7.45
N LEU A 381 -8.15 18.67 -6.81
CA LEU A 381 -7.14 18.59 -5.75
C LEU A 381 -7.63 17.75 -4.56
N VAL A 382 -8.86 17.99 -4.09
CA VAL A 382 -9.45 17.22 -2.99
C VAL A 382 -9.55 15.74 -3.34
N LEU A 383 -10.02 15.41 -4.56
CA LEU A 383 -10.13 14.04 -5.03
C LEU A 383 -8.76 13.35 -5.18
N MET A 384 -7.70 14.08 -5.52
CA MET A 384 -6.34 13.53 -5.60
C MET A 384 -5.71 13.32 -4.21
N GLN A 385 -5.96 14.22 -3.26
CA GLN A 385 -5.39 14.15 -1.91
C GLN A 385 -6.05 13.08 -1.04
N LEU A 386 -7.37 12.90 -1.17
CA LEU A 386 -8.13 12.03 -0.28
C LEU A 386 -7.62 10.58 -0.26
N PRO A 387 -7.30 9.92 -1.40
CA PRO A 387 -6.74 8.57 -1.40
C PRO A 387 -5.34 8.50 -0.78
N LEU A 388 -4.49 9.52 -1.00
CA LEU A 388 -3.14 9.60 -0.44
C LEU A 388 -3.19 9.71 1.10
N LEU A 389 -4.07 10.58 1.61
CA LEU A 389 -4.27 10.77 3.04
C LEU A 389 -4.90 9.54 3.70
N LEU A 390 -5.94 8.96 3.09
CA LEU A 390 -6.59 7.75 3.62
C LEU A 390 -5.68 6.52 3.59
N LYS A 391 -4.93 6.31 2.51
CA LYS A 391 -3.99 5.18 2.41
C LYS A 391 -2.95 5.27 3.52
N ASN A 392 -2.41 6.46 3.79
CA ASN A 392 -1.35 6.65 4.77
C ASN A 392 -1.86 6.74 6.22
N MET A 393 -3.08 7.27 6.45
CA MET A 393 -3.73 7.20 7.77
C MET A 393 -4.15 5.78 8.11
N ALA A 394 -4.61 4.96 7.15
CA ALA A 394 -4.84 3.54 7.38
C ALA A 394 -3.54 2.76 7.67
N LEU A 395 -2.38 3.32 7.33
CA LEU A 395 -1.04 2.75 7.56
C LEU A 395 -0.41 3.17 8.90
N THR A 396 -1.12 3.94 9.74
CA THR A 396 -0.73 4.28 11.13
C THR A 396 -1.99 4.35 12.00
N PRO A 397 -2.27 3.43 12.95
CA PRO A 397 -1.33 2.78 13.87
C PRO A 397 -1.51 1.25 14.02
N ARG A 398 -0.40 0.56 14.30
CA ARG A 398 -0.35 -0.65 15.16
C ARG A 398 -1.45 -1.71 14.90
N ARG A 399 -1.76 -2.02 13.66
CA ARG A 399 -2.37 -3.32 13.38
C ARG A 399 -1.19 -4.28 13.30
N ASN A 400 -0.96 -5.01 14.39
CA ASN A 400 0.01 -6.10 14.35
C ASN A 400 -0.38 -6.96 13.15
N ILE A 401 0.49 -7.01 12.14
CA ILE A 401 0.34 -7.85 10.94
C ILE A 401 -0.01 -9.29 11.37
N PHE A 402 0.50 -9.66 12.54
CA PHE A 402 0.31 -10.93 13.21
C PHE A 402 -0.56 -10.77 14.47
N ASP A 403 -1.85 -11.06 14.36
CA ASP A 403 -2.78 -11.13 15.50
C ASP A 403 -3.08 -12.59 15.85
N ARG A 404 -2.71 -13.06 17.06
CA ARG A 404 -3.05 -14.43 17.52
C ARG A 404 -4.55 -14.70 17.67
N LYS A 405 -5.40 -13.68 17.59
CA LYS A 405 -6.85 -13.79 17.80
C LYS A 405 -7.63 -14.31 16.58
N THR A 406 -7.00 -14.41 15.41
CA THR A 406 -7.68 -14.78 14.15
C THR A 406 -7.83 -16.29 13.93
N ALA A 407 -7.22 -17.14 14.75
CA ALA A 407 -7.17 -18.60 14.55
C ALA A 407 -8.27 -19.41 15.27
N THR A 408 -9.25 -18.76 15.91
CA THR A 408 -10.42 -19.46 16.45
C THR A 408 -11.59 -19.38 15.46
N ALA A 409 -11.54 -20.19 14.41
CA ALA A 409 -12.68 -20.51 13.56
C ALA A 409 -12.59 -21.97 13.10
#